data_AF-A0A7X0ZEZ9-F1
#
_entry.id   AF-A0A7X0ZEZ9-F1
#
_cell.length_a   1.000
_cell.length_b   1.000
_cell.length_c   1.000
_cell.angle_alpha   90.00
_cell.angle_beta   90.00
_cell.angle_gamma   90.00
#
_symmetry.space_group_name_H-M   'P 1'
#
loop_
_entity.id
_entity.type
_entity.pdbx_description
1 polymer ?
#
loop_
_entity_poly.entity_id
_entity_poly.type
_entity_poly.pdbx_seq_one_letter_code
_entity_poly.pdbx_strand_id
1 'polypeptide(L)'
;MTISQVKQTAKESLRGNWGIAIGIFVLAWLIETVGGGVLGWIPVVGWIALFLLTGPLYTGVAWVYLAISRREQPDVAYMFSGFKEFGRTFLAYLLISIFTFLWSLLLIVPGIIKAYSYSQTFFILRDNPNISALDAITESRHMMNGHKGRLFGLSLTFLLWYLIPLAVAIAGSVIIAGGMATTSYTTDPAELVTALAAGATFGGLVLILASWLITLGISLYVYPYLITSIAVFYDDLYAASEGTYTEETVIVEEEIDPFGTRESDPFVEDTHPEGFGPETKVEPKTPEVPEAPETKEAPETPETPEAPEAPKDNNEPK
;
A
#
# COMPACT_ATOMS: atom_id res chain seq x y z
N MET A 1 0.75 -21.35 0.05
CA MET A 1 1.89 -21.94 -0.67
C MET A 1 3.22 -21.75 0.08
N THR A 2 4.22 -22.62 -0.16
CA THR A 2 5.60 -22.39 0.29
C THR A 2 6.31 -21.35 -0.59
N ILE A 3 7.38 -20.71 -0.10
CA ILE A 3 8.16 -19.71 -0.86
C ILE A 3 8.65 -20.29 -2.21
N SER A 4 9.10 -21.55 -2.21
CA SER A 4 9.56 -22.22 -3.44
C SER A 4 8.43 -22.39 -4.44
N GLN A 5 7.23 -22.77 -3.99
CA GLN A 5 6.06 -22.91 -4.85
C GLN A 5 5.63 -21.56 -5.43
N VAL A 6 5.56 -20.50 -4.63
CA VAL A 6 5.25 -19.14 -5.09
C VAL A 6 6.22 -18.71 -6.20
N LYS A 7 7.53 -18.91 -5.96
CA LYS A 7 8.58 -18.60 -6.94
C LYS A 7 8.48 -19.45 -8.20
N GLN A 8 8.09 -20.71 -8.10
CA GLN A 8 7.92 -21.58 -9.26
C GLN A 8 6.72 -21.13 -10.10
N THR A 9 5.56 -20.93 -9.47
CA THR A 9 4.34 -20.46 -10.12
C THR A 9 4.56 -19.13 -10.82
N ALA A 10 5.21 -18.17 -10.15
CA ALA A 10 5.53 -16.87 -10.76
C ALA A 10 6.45 -17.01 -11.98
N LYS A 11 7.44 -17.90 -11.91
CA LYS A 11 8.34 -18.17 -13.05
C LYS A 11 7.59 -18.81 -14.22
N GLU A 12 6.61 -19.68 -13.93
CA GLU A 12 5.74 -20.30 -14.93
C GLU A 12 4.80 -19.27 -15.56
N SER A 13 4.18 -18.39 -14.79
CA SER A 13 3.32 -17.32 -15.31
C SER A 13 4.06 -16.29 -16.17
N LEU A 14 5.37 -16.11 -15.94
CA LEU A 14 6.22 -15.29 -16.79
C LEU A 14 6.63 -15.96 -18.11
N ARG A 15 6.47 -17.29 -18.26
CA ARG A 15 6.82 -17.98 -19.52
C ARG A 15 5.91 -17.47 -20.64
N GLY A 16 6.52 -16.98 -21.72
CA GLY A 16 5.82 -16.34 -22.83
C GLY A 16 5.62 -14.82 -22.65
N ASN A 17 5.63 -14.31 -21.42
CA ASN A 17 5.38 -12.90 -21.10
C ASN A 17 6.64 -12.12 -20.64
N TRP A 18 7.82 -12.74 -20.58
CA TRP A 18 9.07 -12.09 -20.17
C TRP A 18 9.38 -10.80 -20.94
N GLY A 19 9.13 -10.77 -22.25
CA GLY A 19 9.36 -9.56 -23.06
C GLY A 19 8.51 -8.38 -22.63
N ILE A 20 7.21 -8.61 -22.38
CA ILE A 20 6.28 -7.59 -21.88
C ILE A 20 6.67 -7.20 -20.45
N ALA A 21 6.92 -8.18 -19.58
CA ALA A 21 7.29 -7.94 -18.19
C ALA A 21 8.57 -7.09 -18.03
N ILE A 22 9.57 -7.33 -18.87
CA ILE A 22 10.81 -6.53 -18.94
C ILE A 22 10.51 -5.16 -19.54
N GLY A 23 9.72 -5.11 -20.63
CA GLY A 23 9.33 -3.86 -21.28
C GLY A 23 8.60 -2.90 -20.33
N ILE A 24 7.68 -3.41 -19.51
CA ILE A 24 6.96 -2.64 -18.48
C ILE A 24 7.93 -2.08 -17.44
N PHE A 25 8.86 -2.90 -16.95
CA PHE A 25 9.89 -2.46 -15.99
C PHE A 25 10.76 -1.35 -16.58
N VAL A 26 11.30 -1.56 -17.80
CA VAL A 26 12.16 -0.58 -18.48
C VAL A 26 11.39 0.71 -18.76
N LEU A 27 10.15 0.62 -19.24
CA LEU A 27 9.33 1.79 -19.53
C LEU A 27 8.97 2.56 -18.26
N ALA A 28 8.56 1.90 -17.19
CA ALA A 28 8.31 2.54 -15.89
C ALA A 28 9.57 3.23 -15.37
N TRP A 29 10.72 2.54 -15.41
CA TRP A 29 11.99 3.09 -14.96
C TRP A 29 12.44 4.30 -15.80
N LEU A 30 12.24 4.26 -17.12
CA LEU A 30 12.53 5.40 -18.00
C LEU A 30 11.59 6.58 -17.75
N ILE A 31 10.29 6.34 -17.55
CA ILE A 31 9.32 7.39 -17.21
C ILE A 31 9.72 8.10 -15.93
N GLU A 32 10.05 7.35 -14.88
CA GLU A 32 10.49 7.91 -13.60
C GLU A 32 11.83 8.65 -13.72
N THR A 33 12.79 8.10 -14.47
CA THR A 33 14.12 8.71 -14.64
C THR A 33 14.06 9.99 -15.48
N VAL A 34 13.36 9.97 -16.63
CA VAL A 34 13.18 11.13 -17.49
C VAL A 34 12.30 12.17 -16.80
N GLY A 35 11.21 11.74 -16.16
CA GLY A 35 10.34 12.59 -15.36
C GLY A 35 11.10 13.30 -14.25
N GLY A 36 11.89 12.57 -13.46
CA GLY A 36 12.75 13.14 -12.43
C GLY A 36 13.83 14.06 -12.99
N GLY A 37 14.43 13.72 -14.14
CA GLY A 37 15.43 14.54 -14.80
C GLY A 37 14.90 15.85 -15.41
N VAL A 38 13.63 15.90 -15.82
CA VAL A 38 13.00 17.11 -16.37
C VAL A 38 12.34 17.93 -15.26
N LEU A 39 11.52 17.29 -14.42
CA LEU A 39 10.74 17.96 -13.39
C LEU A 39 11.58 18.31 -12.16
N GLY A 40 12.63 17.56 -11.85
CA GLY A 40 13.45 17.73 -10.64
C GLY A 40 14.16 19.08 -10.53
N TRP A 41 14.33 19.80 -11.64
CA TRP A 41 14.91 21.15 -11.66
C TRP A 41 13.95 22.23 -11.17
N ILE A 42 12.64 21.95 -11.11
CA ILE A 42 11.63 22.89 -10.63
C ILE A 42 11.39 22.61 -9.15
N PRO A 43 11.88 23.47 -8.23
CA PRO A 43 11.74 23.23 -6.79
C PRO A 43 10.28 23.14 -6.39
N VAL A 44 9.97 22.24 -5.45
CA VAL A 44 8.62 21.97 -4.91
C VAL A 44 7.63 21.45 -5.94
N VAL A 45 7.30 22.20 -6.99
CA VAL A 45 6.31 21.84 -8.02
C VAL A 45 6.71 20.58 -8.78
N GLY A 46 7.98 20.47 -9.16
CA GLY A 46 8.48 19.28 -9.86
C GLY A 46 8.38 18.00 -9.03
N TRP A 47 8.70 18.10 -7.74
CA TRP A 47 8.60 16.99 -6.79
C TRP A 47 7.16 16.56 -6.55
N ILE A 48 6.25 17.52 -6.42
CA ILE A 48 4.81 17.25 -6.31
C ILE A 48 4.31 16.57 -7.60
N ALA A 49 4.65 17.10 -8.77
CA ALA A 49 4.25 16.53 -10.05
C ALA A 49 4.77 15.08 -10.24
N LEU A 50 6.02 14.82 -9.87
CA LEU A 50 6.60 13.47 -9.90
C LEU A 50 5.84 12.54 -8.96
N PHE A 51 5.58 12.97 -7.73
CA PHE A 51 4.85 12.16 -6.75
C PHE A 51 3.40 11.84 -7.21
N LEU A 52 2.73 12.80 -7.85
CA LEU A 52 1.40 12.60 -8.44
C LEU A 52 1.43 11.59 -9.60
N LEU A 53 2.53 11.51 -10.35
CA LEU A 53 2.73 10.54 -11.42
C LEU A 53 2.99 9.14 -10.87
N THR A 54 3.87 9.02 -9.87
CA THR A 54 4.37 7.73 -9.37
C THR A 54 3.27 6.86 -8.77
N GLY A 55 2.32 7.41 -8.01
CA GLY A 55 1.30 6.60 -7.33
C GLY A 55 0.41 5.77 -8.26
N PRO A 56 -0.31 6.40 -9.22
CA PRO A 56 -1.10 5.69 -10.22
C PRO A 56 -0.25 4.80 -11.14
N LEU A 57 0.96 5.23 -11.51
CA LEU A 57 1.86 4.42 -12.34
C LEU A 57 2.29 3.14 -11.62
N TYR A 58 2.70 3.24 -10.35
CA TYR A 58 3.07 2.12 -9.50
C TYR A 58 1.92 1.12 -9.38
N THR A 59 0.70 1.62 -9.17
CA THR A 59 -0.51 0.80 -9.07
C THR A 59 -0.81 0.07 -10.37
N GLY A 60 -0.76 0.77 -11.52
CA GLY A 60 -0.99 0.14 -12.82
C GLY A 60 0.08 -0.89 -13.19
N VAL A 61 1.35 -0.66 -12.82
CA VAL A 61 2.42 -1.66 -12.95
C VAL A 61 2.10 -2.90 -12.11
N ALA A 62 1.67 -2.73 -10.86
CA ALA A 62 1.25 -3.85 -10.01
C ALA A 62 0.09 -4.64 -10.65
N TRP A 63 -0.89 -3.96 -11.24
CA TRP A 63 -2.01 -4.60 -11.93
C TRP A 63 -1.57 -5.39 -13.17
N VAL A 64 -0.59 -4.90 -13.94
CA VAL A 64 -0.01 -5.66 -15.07
C VAL A 64 0.64 -6.94 -14.58
N TYR A 65 1.44 -6.91 -13.51
CA TYR A 65 2.08 -8.12 -12.99
C TYR A 65 1.08 -9.11 -12.38
N LEU A 66 0.00 -8.62 -11.77
CA LEU A 66 -1.11 -9.48 -11.34
C LEU A 66 -1.86 -10.08 -12.54
N ALA A 67 -1.98 -9.36 -13.65
CA ALA A 67 -2.59 -9.89 -14.88
C ALA A 67 -1.71 -11.02 -15.44
N ILE A 68 -0.40 -10.79 -15.48
CA ILE A 68 0.58 -11.81 -15.88
C ILE A 68 0.53 -13.03 -14.96
N SER A 69 0.46 -12.85 -13.63
CA SER A 69 0.39 -13.99 -12.70
C SER A 69 -0.83 -14.87 -12.95
N ARG A 70 -1.97 -14.25 -13.28
CA ARG A 70 -3.24 -14.89 -13.64
C ARG A 70 -3.32 -15.39 -15.09
N ARG A 71 -2.20 -15.34 -15.83
CA ARG A 71 -2.08 -15.77 -17.24
C ARG A 71 -2.98 -14.99 -18.20
N GLU A 72 -3.34 -13.76 -17.82
CA GLU A 72 -3.91 -12.81 -18.75
C GLU A 72 -2.82 -12.30 -19.71
N GLN A 73 -3.22 -11.73 -20.84
CA GLN A 73 -2.30 -11.14 -21.83
C GLN A 73 -2.43 -9.61 -21.81
N PRO A 74 -1.88 -8.93 -20.78
CA PRO A 74 -1.93 -7.47 -20.74
C PRO A 74 -1.05 -6.87 -21.82
N ASP A 75 -1.51 -5.80 -22.44
CA ASP A 75 -0.68 -4.97 -23.30
C ASP A 75 0.14 -3.98 -22.47
N VAL A 76 1.09 -3.30 -23.12
CA VAL A 76 1.95 -2.33 -22.42
C VAL A 76 1.13 -1.13 -21.90
N ALA A 77 0.09 -0.73 -22.62
CA ALA A 77 -0.76 0.40 -22.24
C ALA A 77 -1.53 0.15 -20.93
N TYR A 78 -1.77 -1.13 -20.59
CA TYR A 78 -2.43 -1.50 -19.34
C TYR A 78 -1.71 -0.98 -18.09
N MET A 79 -0.40 -0.70 -18.12
CA MET A 79 0.29 -0.10 -16.97
C MET A 79 -0.20 1.31 -16.61
N PHE A 80 -0.86 2.00 -17.55
CA PHE A 80 -1.46 3.31 -17.31
C PHE A 80 -2.90 3.22 -16.79
N SER A 81 -3.44 2.01 -16.59
CA SER A 81 -4.79 1.81 -16.06
C SER A 81 -4.99 2.44 -14.69
N GLY A 82 -3.96 2.48 -13.84
CA GLY A 82 -4.03 3.13 -12.53
C GLY A 82 -4.38 4.62 -12.59
N PHE A 83 -4.12 5.30 -13.72
CA PHE A 83 -4.51 6.70 -13.94
C PHE A 83 -6.01 6.89 -14.19
N LYS A 84 -6.72 5.84 -14.65
CA LYS A 84 -8.18 5.90 -14.83
C LYS A 84 -8.91 6.08 -13.50
N GLU A 85 -8.30 5.59 -12.42
CA GLU A 85 -8.81 5.68 -11.06
C GLU A 85 -7.88 6.53 -10.18
N PHE A 86 -7.35 7.61 -10.76
CA PHE A 86 -6.31 8.45 -10.17
C PHE A 86 -6.53 8.76 -8.69
N GLY A 87 -7.73 9.22 -8.32
CA GLY A 87 -8.03 9.62 -6.94
C GLY A 87 -7.77 8.49 -5.93
N ARG A 88 -8.18 7.26 -6.23
CA ARG A 88 -8.03 6.13 -5.32
C ARG A 88 -6.62 5.56 -5.34
N THR A 89 -6.03 5.40 -6.53
CA THR A 89 -4.68 4.83 -6.68
C THR A 89 -3.62 5.77 -6.09
N PHE A 90 -3.74 7.07 -6.34
CA PHE A 90 -2.90 8.09 -5.72
C PHE A 90 -3.10 8.15 -4.20
N LEU A 91 -4.35 8.20 -3.73
CA LEU A 91 -4.62 8.30 -2.29
C LEU A 91 -4.09 7.09 -1.53
N ALA A 92 -4.23 5.87 -2.06
CA ALA A 92 -3.65 4.67 -1.46
C ALA A 92 -2.13 4.75 -1.39
N TYR A 93 -1.47 5.15 -2.49
CA TYR A 93 -0.01 5.34 -2.50
C TYR A 93 0.45 6.40 -1.48
N LEU A 94 -0.26 7.52 -1.40
CA LEU A 94 0.00 8.60 -0.46
C LEU A 94 -0.14 8.14 1.00
N LEU A 95 -1.26 7.49 1.34
CA LEU A 95 -1.53 6.99 2.68
C LEU A 95 -0.50 5.95 3.12
N ILE A 96 -0.17 4.98 2.25
CA ILE A 96 0.86 3.98 2.53
C ILE A 96 2.20 4.67 2.76
N SER A 97 2.57 5.64 1.91
CA SER A 97 3.83 6.38 2.05
C SER A 97 3.91 7.11 3.38
N ILE A 98 2.84 7.82 3.77
CA ILE A 98 2.75 8.53 5.06
C ILE A 98 2.82 7.54 6.23
N PHE A 99 2.01 6.49 6.23
CA PHE A 99 2.00 5.52 7.32
C PHE A 99 3.36 4.84 7.47
N THR A 100 3.95 4.34 6.39
CA THR A 100 5.28 3.73 6.41
C THR A 100 6.34 4.73 6.88
N PHE A 101 6.28 5.98 6.45
CA PHE A 101 7.20 7.03 6.92
C PHE A 101 7.08 7.28 8.42
N LEU A 102 5.86 7.45 8.94
CA LEU A 102 5.61 7.65 10.37
C LEU A 102 6.12 6.47 11.22
N TRP A 103 5.89 5.24 10.76
CA TRP A 103 6.42 4.05 11.44
C TRP A 103 7.95 3.94 11.37
N SER A 104 8.55 4.35 10.25
CA SER A 104 10.01 4.37 10.09
C SER A 104 10.69 5.44 10.95
N LEU A 105 9.98 6.55 11.24
CA LEU A 105 10.47 7.63 12.12
C LEU A 105 10.55 7.17 13.58
N LEU A 106 9.63 6.30 14.01
CA LEU A 106 9.67 5.72 15.34
C LEU A 106 10.89 4.79 15.47
N LEU A 107 11.01 3.82 14.55
CA LEU A 107 12.15 2.91 14.43
C LEU A 107 12.18 2.29 13.02
N ILE A 108 13.36 1.89 12.53
CA ILE A 108 13.53 1.27 11.21
C ILE A 108 12.77 -0.07 11.10
N VAL A 109 12.87 -0.93 12.12
CA VAL A 109 12.25 -2.27 12.12
C VAL A 109 10.71 -2.24 11.99
N PRO A 110 9.95 -1.48 12.80
CA PRO A 110 8.50 -1.40 12.63
C PRO A 110 8.10 -0.74 11.31
N GLY A 111 8.89 0.19 10.77
CA GLY A 111 8.70 0.73 9.42
C GLY A 111 8.68 -0.38 8.35
N ILE A 112 9.66 -1.29 8.39
CA ILE A 112 9.74 -2.44 7.48
C ILE A 112 8.53 -3.37 7.66
N ILE A 113 8.15 -3.70 8.90
CA ILE A 113 7.00 -4.58 9.19
C ILE A 113 5.70 -3.98 8.64
N LYS A 114 5.52 -2.67 8.77
CA LYS A 114 4.32 -1.97 8.26
C LYS A 114 4.33 -1.85 6.75
N ALA A 115 5.48 -1.62 6.11
CA ALA A 115 5.58 -1.70 4.65
C ALA A 115 5.09 -3.06 4.11
N TYR A 116 5.50 -4.17 4.72
CA TYR A 116 4.97 -5.50 4.35
C TYR A 116 3.48 -5.66 4.66
N SER A 117 2.98 -5.03 5.71
CA SER A 117 1.54 -5.08 6.06
C SER A 117 0.66 -4.44 4.99
N TYR A 118 1.16 -3.45 4.25
CA TYR A 118 0.42 -2.71 3.22
C TYR A 118 0.67 -3.21 1.81
N SER A 119 1.54 -4.20 1.65
CA SER A 119 2.02 -4.69 0.35
C SER A 119 0.92 -5.19 -0.60
N GLN A 120 -0.23 -5.63 -0.08
CA GLN A 120 -1.32 -6.21 -0.86
C GLN A 120 -2.35 -5.18 -1.32
N THR A 121 -2.30 -3.96 -0.77
CA THR A 121 -3.28 -2.89 -1.03
C THR A 121 -3.53 -2.66 -2.52
N PHE A 122 -2.47 -2.56 -3.32
CA PHE A 122 -2.60 -2.25 -4.74
C PHE A 122 -3.25 -3.39 -5.55
N PHE A 123 -3.09 -4.64 -5.11
CA PHE A 123 -3.76 -5.78 -5.73
C PHE A 123 -5.24 -5.84 -5.33
N ILE A 124 -5.55 -5.56 -4.06
CA ILE A 124 -6.93 -5.46 -3.55
C ILE A 124 -7.71 -4.38 -4.29
N LEU A 125 -7.09 -3.22 -4.56
CA LEU A 125 -7.70 -2.14 -5.35
C LEU A 125 -8.09 -2.59 -6.76
N ARG A 126 -7.38 -3.57 -7.34
CA ARG A 126 -7.71 -4.12 -8.65
C ARG A 126 -8.95 -5.01 -8.60
N ASP A 127 -9.00 -5.88 -7.61
CA ASP A 127 -10.04 -6.90 -7.50
C ASP A 127 -11.34 -6.35 -6.94
N ASN A 128 -11.26 -5.31 -6.10
CA ASN A 128 -12.41 -4.63 -5.51
C ASN A 128 -12.53 -3.19 -6.04
N PRO A 129 -13.09 -2.98 -7.25
CA PRO A 129 -13.12 -1.66 -7.88
C PRO A 129 -14.04 -0.64 -7.17
N ASN A 130 -14.73 -1.01 -6.10
CA ASN A 130 -15.54 -0.09 -5.28
C ASN A 130 -14.96 0.17 -3.87
N ILE A 131 -13.89 -0.53 -3.48
CA ILE A 131 -13.27 -0.35 -2.16
C ILE A 131 -12.62 1.03 -2.05
N SER A 132 -12.62 1.64 -0.86
CA SER A 132 -11.88 2.89 -0.65
C SER A 132 -10.37 2.62 -0.49
N ALA A 133 -9.55 3.66 -0.62
CA ALA A 133 -8.10 3.54 -0.43
C ALA A 133 -7.73 3.12 0.99
N LEU A 134 -8.43 3.62 2.01
CA LEU A 134 -8.20 3.26 3.41
C LEU A 134 -8.65 1.84 3.70
N ASP A 135 -9.82 1.44 3.21
CA ASP A 135 -10.35 0.09 3.43
C ASP A 135 -9.44 -0.96 2.77
N ALA A 136 -8.89 -0.67 1.58
CA ALA A 136 -7.92 -1.54 0.93
C ALA A 136 -6.62 -1.72 1.76
N ILE A 137 -6.17 -0.65 2.44
CA ILE A 137 -4.99 -0.72 3.33
C ILE A 137 -5.31 -1.54 4.57
N THR A 138 -6.51 -1.37 5.13
CA THR A 138 -7.01 -2.15 6.26
C THR A 138 -7.09 -3.63 5.89
N GLU A 139 -7.71 -3.96 4.76
CA GLU A 139 -7.81 -5.32 4.25
C GLU A 139 -6.44 -5.95 4.01
N SER A 140 -5.51 -5.22 3.39
CA SER A 140 -4.12 -5.68 3.24
C SER A 140 -3.49 -6.01 4.59
N ARG A 141 -3.75 -5.22 5.63
CA ARG A 141 -3.20 -5.45 6.97
C ARG A 141 -3.74 -6.73 7.60
N HIS A 142 -5.05 -6.97 7.46
CA HIS A 142 -5.73 -8.17 7.95
C HIS A 142 -5.22 -9.42 7.22
N MET A 143 -5.24 -9.41 5.89
CA MET A 143 -4.75 -10.50 5.05
C MET A 143 -3.27 -10.84 5.30
N MET A 144 -2.45 -9.82 5.59
CA MET A 144 -1.04 -9.99 5.91
C MET A 144 -0.76 -10.42 7.35
N ASN A 145 -1.75 -10.52 8.24
CA ASN A 145 -1.52 -10.98 9.61
C ASN A 145 -1.05 -12.44 9.61
N GLY A 146 0.01 -12.77 10.36
CA GLY A 146 0.68 -14.07 10.30
C GLY A 146 1.53 -14.34 9.04
N HIS A 147 1.40 -13.53 7.98
CA HIS A 147 2.05 -13.77 6.68
C HIS A 147 3.24 -12.85 6.35
N LYS A 148 3.48 -11.80 7.14
CA LYS A 148 4.56 -10.81 6.92
C LYS A 148 5.95 -11.45 6.84
N GLY A 149 6.24 -12.41 7.72
CA GLY A 149 7.52 -13.13 7.73
C GLY A 149 7.75 -13.97 6.47
N ARG A 150 6.67 -14.53 5.90
CA ARG A 150 6.73 -15.31 4.65
C ARG A 150 7.08 -14.41 3.47
N LEU A 151 6.47 -13.22 3.40
CA LEU A 151 6.78 -12.22 2.37
C LEU A 151 8.18 -11.60 2.53
N PHE A 152 8.62 -11.39 3.78
CA PHE A 152 10.00 -10.98 4.07
C PHE A 152 11.01 -12.02 3.59
N GLY A 153 10.78 -13.31 3.90
CA GLY A 153 11.62 -14.40 3.44
C GLY A 153 11.66 -14.50 1.90
N LEU A 154 10.52 -14.34 1.23
CA LEU A 154 10.44 -14.28 -0.23
C LEU A 154 11.34 -13.15 -0.77
N SER A 155 11.16 -11.94 -0.24
CA SER A 155 11.91 -10.74 -0.63
C SER A 155 13.41 -10.88 -0.39
N LEU A 156 13.81 -11.52 0.72
CA LEU A 156 15.20 -11.78 1.04
C LEU A 156 15.88 -12.64 -0.03
N THR A 157 15.20 -13.66 -0.58
CA THR A 157 15.78 -14.49 -1.64
C THR A 157 16.11 -13.72 -2.92
N PHE A 158 15.41 -12.60 -3.17
CA PHE A 158 15.66 -11.71 -4.29
C PHE A 158 16.69 -10.63 -3.95
N LEU A 159 16.67 -10.13 -2.72
CA LEU A 159 17.63 -9.15 -2.23
C LEU A 159 19.08 -9.65 -2.30
N LEU A 160 19.29 -10.96 -2.09
CA LEU A 160 20.61 -11.59 -2.17
C LEU A 160 21.29 -11.41 -3.55
N TRP A 161 20.52 -11.26 -4.64
CA TRP A 161 21.09 -11.01 -5.98
C TRP A 161 21.77 -9.63 -6.06
N TYR A 162 21.31 -8.66 -5.28
CA TYR A 162 21.85 -7.32 -5.25
C TYR A 162 23.10 -7.17 -4.36
N LEU A 163 23.48 -8.21 -3.61
CA LEU A 163 24.71 -8.19 -2.82
C LEU A 163 25.98 -8.15 -3.69
N ILE A 164 25.95 -8.78 -4.86
CA ILE A 164 27.08 -8.81 -5.79
C ILE A 164 27.40 -7.39 -6.32
N PRO A 165 26.47 -6.69 -6.98
CA PRO A 165 26.75 -5.32 -7.43
C PRO A 165 27.05 -4.38 -6.25
N LEU A 166 26.42 -4.58 -5.09
CA LEU A 166 26.71 -3.81 -3.90
C LEU A 166 28.18 -3.96 -3.45
N ALA A 167 28.72 -5.18 -3.42
CA ALA A 167 30.12 -5.42 -3.08
C ALA A 167 31.08 -4.74 -4.08
N VAL A 168 30.76 -4.78 -5.38
CA VAL A 168 31.53 -4.08 -6.41
C VAL A 168 31.48 -2.57 -6.23
N ALA A 169 30.31 -2.02 -5.88
CA ALA A 169 30.16 -0.58 -5.62
C ALA A 169 30.97 -0.13 -4.39
N ILE A 170 30.95 -0.92 -3.31
CA ILE A 170 31.73 -0.64 -2.10
C ILE A 170 33.23 -0.62 -2.43
N ALA A 171 33.73 -1.62 -3.16
CA ALA A 171 35.13 -1.67 -3.58
C ALA A 171 35.51 -0.45 -4.44
N GLY A 172 34.69 -0.10 -5.43
CA GLY A 172 34.88 1.10 -6.25
C GLY A 172 34.91 2.38 -5.41
N SER A 173 34.01 2.51 -4.44
CA SER A 173 33.90 3.68 -3.57
C SER A 173 35.12 3.85 -2.65
N VAL A 174 35.62 2.74 -2.09
CA VAL A 174 36.84 2.73 -1.27
C VAL A 174 38.06 3.14 -2.10
N ILE A 175 38.17 2.65 -3.33
CA ILE A 175 39.27 3.01 -4.24
C ILE A 175 39.20 4.49 -4.61
N ILE A 176 38.01 5.01 -4.94
CA ILE A 176 37.79 6.44 -5.23
C ILE A 176 38.20 7.29 -4.02
N ALA A 177 37.72 6.93 -2.82
CA ALA A 177 38.03 7.66 -1.61
C ALA A 177 39.54 7.68 -1.31
N GLY A 178 40.23 6.55 -1.49
CA GLY A 178 41.68 6.46 -1.35
C GLY A 178 42.43 7.36 -2.33
N GLY A 179 42.09 7.27 -3.63
CA GLY A 179 42.70 8.12 -4.66
C GLY A 179 42.48 9.61 -4.42
N MET A 180 41.24 10.03 -4.10
CA MET A 180 40.91 11.43 -3.80
C MET A 180 41.60 11.96 -2.54
N ALA A 181 41.68 11.12 -1.49
CA ALA A 181 42.39 11.49 -0.26
C ALA A 181 43.87 11.73 -0.56
N THR A 182 44.53 10.84 -1.30
CA THR A 182 45.94 11.01 -1.66
C THR A 182 46.19 12.30 -2.46
N THR A 183 45.36 12.60 -3.47
CA THR A 183 45.49 13.84 -4.25
C THR A 183 45.22 15.11 -3.44
N SER A 184 44.60 14.99 -2.26
CA SER A 184 44.42 16.12 -1.34
C SER A 184 45.67 16.46 -0.53
N TYR A 185 46.60 15.50 -0.39
CA TYR A 185 47.83 15.66 0.40
C TYR A 185 49.07 15.93 -0.46
N THR A 186 49.03 15.60 -1.75
CA THR A 186 50.11 15.89 -2.70
C THR A 186 49.70 17.03 -3.62
N THR A 187 50.56 18.07 -3.73
CA THR A 187 50.30 19.24 -4.59
C THR A 187 51.11 19.23 -5.88
N ASP A 188 52.12 18.37 -5.99
CA ASP A 188 52.91 18.22 -7.20
C ASP A 188 52.30 17.15 -8.13
N PRO A 189 51.76 17.54 -9.30
CA PRO A 189 51.21 16.60 -10.27
C PRO A 189 52.27 15.74 -10.96
N ALA A 190 53.56 16.08 -10.87
CA ALA A 190 54.65 15.29 -11.44
C ALA A 190 55.08 14.11 -10.55
N GLU A 191 54.62 14.06 -9.30
CA GLU A 191 54.90 12.93 -8.40
C GLU A 191 54.17 11.65 -8.85
N LEU A 192 54.92 10.54 -8.89
CA LEU A 192 54.39 9.21 -9.21
C LEU A 192 53.16 8.86 -8.35
N VAL A 193 53.15 9.26 -7.08
CA VAL A 193 52.05 9.01 -6.14
C VAL A 193 50.77 9.72 -6.57
N THR A 194 50.85 10.98 -7.01
CA THR A 194 49.70 11.74 -7.52
C THR A 194 49.14 11.09 -8.79
N ALA A 195 50.00 10.64 -9.70
CA ALA A 195 49.57 9.94 -10.92
C ALA A 195 48.88 8.60 -10.61
N LEU A 196 49.42 7.81 -9.67
CA LEU A 196 48.80 6.57 -9.20
C LEU A 196 47.45 6.82 -8.52
N ALA A 197 47.34 7.88 -7.73
CA ALA A 197 46.12 8.26 -7.04
C ALA A 197 45.01 8.66 -8.03
N ALA A 198 45.31 9.47 -9.04
CA ALA A 198 44.38 9.80 -10.12
C ALA A 198 43.95 8.55 -10.91
N GLY A 199 44.90 7.65 -11.21
CA GLY A 199 44.61 6.37 -11.84
C GLY A 199 43.70 5.47 -11.00
N ALA A 200 43.89 5.44 -9.68
CA ALA A 200 43.02 4.73 -8.75
C ALA A 200 41.61 5.32 -8.75
N THR A 201 41.46 6.65 -8.66
CA THR A 201 40.15 7.31 -8.74
C THR A 201 39.42 6.95 -10.03
N PHE A 202 40.12 6.98 -11.17
CA PHE A 202 39.54 6.57 -12.45
C PHE A 202 39.12 5.08 -12.46
N GLY A 203 39.99 4.19 -12.00
CA GLY A 203 39.69 2.76 -11.89
C GLY A 203 38.48 2.49 -10.98
N GLY A 204 38.37 3.22 -9.87
CA GLY A 204 37.23 3.13 -8.97
C GLY A 204 35.92 3.61 -9.63
N LEU A 205 35.96 4.69 -10.44
CA LEU A 205 34.79 5.13 -11.23
C LEU A 205 34.33 4.07 -12.23
N VAL A 206 35.28 3.38 -12.90
CA VAL A 206 34.95 2.26 -13.79
C VAL A 206 34.24 1.14 -13.03
N LEU A 207 34.66 0.83 -11.80
CA LEU A 207 33.98 -0.16 -10.95
C LEU A 207 32.57 0.28 -10.53
N ILE A 208 32.35 1.56 -10.24
CA ILE A 208 31.02 2.10 -9.96
C ILE A 208 30.11 1.95 -11.18
N LEU A 209 30.58 2.33 -12.36
CA LEU A 209 29.83 2.16 -13.60
C LEU A 209 29.53 0.69 -13.89
N ALA A 210 30.50 -0.20 -13.70
CA ALA A 210 30.30 -1.64 -13.84
C ALA A 210 29.25 -2.17 -12.86
N SER A 211 29.28 -1.73 -11.59
CA SER A 211 28.27 -2.08 -10.59
C SER A 211 26.87 -1.63 -11.01
N TRP A 212 26.72 -0.42 -11.55
CA TRP A 212 25.45 0.08 -12.07
C TRP A 212 24.93 -0.78 -13.24
N LEU A 213 25.80 -1.15 -14.18
CA LEU A 213 25.43 -2.02 -15.30
C LEU A 213 25.04 -3.43 -14.85
N ILE A 214 25.77 -4.01 -13.89
CA ILE A 214 25.43 -5.30 -13.28
C ILE A 214 24.07 -5.21 -12.58
N THR A 215 23.84 -4.14 -11.81
CA THR A 215 22.56 -3.90 -11.12
C THR A 215 21.42 -3.83 -12.12
N LEU A 216 21.57 -3.06 -13.20
CA LEU A 216 20.57 -2.93 -14.26
C LEU A 216 20.27 -4.31 -14.88
N GLY A 217 21.30 -5.07 -15.26
CA GLY A 217 21.13 -6.41 -15.83
C GLY A 217 20.41 -7.38 -14.89
N ILE A 218 20.75 -7.36 -13.60
CA ILE A 218 20.07 -8.16 -12.57
C ILE A 218 18.62 -7.71 -12.41
N SER A 219 18.34 -6.40 -12.39
CA SER A 219 16.99 -5.87 -12.23
C SER A 219 16.07 -6.24 -13.39
N LEU A 220 16.56 -6.31 -14.62
CA LEU A 220 15.77 -6.78 -15.77
C LEU A 220 15.18 -8.19 -15.53
N TYR A 221 15.87 -9.05 -14.78
CA TYR A 221 15.37 -10.38 -14.42
C TYR A 221 14.63 -10.38 -13.07
N VAL A 222 15.25 -9.81 -12.04
CA VAL A 222 14.79 -9.91 -10.66
C VAL A 222 13.52 -9.09 -10.42
N TYR A 223 13.40 -7.89 -10.99
CA TYR A 223 12.24 -7.04 -10.77
C TYR A 223 10.93 -7.70 -11.25
N PRO A 224 10.79 -8.08 -12.55
CA PRO A 224 9.56 -8.71 -13.01
C PRO A 224 9.29 -10.04 -12.28
N TYR A 225 10.35 -10.78 -11.93
CA TYR A 225 10.19 -12.01 -11.18
C TYR A 225 9.68 -11.78 -9.74
N LEU A 226 10.21 -10.77 -9.05
CA LEU A 226 9.81 -10.41 -7.70
C LEU A 226 8.35 -9.95 -7.67
N ILE A 227 7.97 -8.97 -8.50
CA ILE A 227 6.60 -8.42 -8.45
C ILE A 227 5.57 -9.48 -8.83
N THR A 228 5.85 -10.32 -9.83
CA THR A 228 4.98 -11.48 -10.16
C THR A 228 4.91 -12.47 -9.00
N SER A 229 6.00 -12.69 -8.26
CA SER A 229 5.99 -13.54 -7.07
C SER A 229 5.14 -12.96 -5.93
N ILE A 230 5.14 -11.62 -5.76
CA ILE A 230 4.26 -10.96 -4.80
C ILE A 230 2.80 -11.06 -5.27
N ALA A 231 2.52 -10.93 -6.57
CA ALA A 231 1.18 -11.10 -7.12
C ALA A 231 0.64 -12.54 -6.97
N VAL A 232 1.49 -13.56 -7.18
CA VAL A 232 1.12 -14.96 -6.88
C VAL A 232 0.90 -15.17 -5.38
N PHE A 233 1.72 -14.53 -4.54
CA PHE A 233 1.54 -14.57 -3.09
C PHE A 233 0.23 -13.92 -2.66
N TYR A 234 -0.18 -12.83 -3.33
CA TYR A 234 -1.48 -12.22 -3.15
C TYR A 234 -2.62 -13.18 -3.48
N ASP A 235 -2.59 -13.82 -4.66
CA ASP A 235 -3.62 -14.81 -5.04
C ASP A 235 -3.70 -15.98 -4.05
N ASP A 236 -2.56 -16.45 -3.51
CA ASP A 236 -2.51 -17.47 -2.45
C ASP A 236 -3.16 -17.02 -1.13
N LEU A 237 -3.01 -15.74 -0.77
CA LEU A 237 -3.66 -15.17 0.40
C LEU A 237 -5.16 -14.96 0.18
N TYR A 238 -5.52 -14.44 -1.00
CA TYR A 238 -6.89 -14.15 -1.38
C TYR A 238 -7.74 -15.42 -1.44
N ALA A 239 -7.21 -16.50 -2.03
CA ALA A 239 -7.86 -17.82 -2.03
C ALA A 239 -8.02 -18.41 -0.63
N ALA A 240 -7.09 -18.10 0.30
CA ALA A 240 -7.22 -18.52 1.70
C ALA A 240 -8.29 -17.72 2.45
N SER A 241 -8.47 -16.43 2.13
CA SER A 241 -9.54 -15.61 2.73
C SER A 241 -10.93 -15.98 2.20
N GLU A 242 -11.12 -16.25 0.90
CA GLU A 242 -12.43 -16.63 0.35
C GLU A 242 -12.97 -17.95 0.94
N GLY A 243 -12.11 -18.86 1.38
CA GLY A 243 -12.51 -20.07 2.10
C GLY A 243 -13.00 -19.83 3.54
N THR A 244 -12.92 -18.59 4.04
CA THR A 244 -13.19 -18.24 5.44
C THR A 244 -14.20 -17.09 5.59
N TYR A 245 -14.60 -16.41 4.52
CA TYR A 245 -15.51 -15.27 4.56
C TYR A 245 -16.59 -15.40 3.46
N THR A 246 -17.74 -15.93 3.83
CA THR A 246 -18.99 -15.82 3.06
C THR A 246 -19.43 -14.35 2.99
N GLU A 247 -20.02 -13.94 1.87
CA GLU A 247 -20.39 -12.59 1.40
C GLU A 247 -21.14 -11.63 2.36
N GLU A 248 -21.30 -11.93 3.65
CA GLU A 248 -22.05 -11.12 4.62
C GLU A 248 -21.19 -10.19 5.48
N THR A 249 -19.85 -10.20 5.36
CA THR A 249 -18.99 -9.24 6.07
C THR A 249 -18.82 -7.94 5.29
N VAL A 250 -19.95 -7.28 4.99
CA VAL A 250 -19.95 -5.83 4.78
C VAL A 250 -19.72 -5.21 6.15
N ILE A 251 -18.46 -4.83 6.40
CA ILE A 251 -17.98 -3.84 7.37
C ILE A 251 -19.00 -3.51 8.49
N VAL A 252 -19.03 -4.34 9.52
CA VAL A 252 -19.34 -3.84 10.85
C VAL A 252 -17.99 -3.47 11.44
N GLU A 253 -17.76 -2.18 11.68
CA GLU A 253 -16.65 -1.70 12.48
C GLU A 253 -16.70 -2.39 13.84
N GLU A 254 -15.96 -3.48 14.01
CA GLU A 254 -15.60 -3.94 15.34
C GLU A 254 -14.50 -2.98 15.81
N GLU A 255 -14.87 -2.08 16.71
CA GLU A 255 -13.95 -1.18 17.40
C GLU A 255 -12.91 -2.04 18.14
N ILE A 256 -11.76 -2.26 17.50
CA ILE A 256 -10.64 -2.99 18.11
C ILE A 256 -10.02 -2.06 19.15
N ASP A 257 -10.42 -2.25 20.41
CA ASP A 257 -9.69 -1.75 21.57
C ASP A 257 -8.23 -2.26 21.49
N PRO A 258 -7.23 -1.37 21.34
CA PRO A 258 -5.84 -1.77 21.21
C PRO A 258 -5.23 -2.34 22.50
N PHE A 259 -5.97 -2.39 23.61
CA PHE A 259 -5.54 -3.00 24.87
C PHE A 259 -6.58 -4.01 25.34
N GLY A 260 -6.58 -5.20 24.73
CA GLY A 260 -7.54 -6.25 25.05
C GLY A 260 -7.67 -6.54 26.55
N THR A 261 -8.81 -6.17 27.11
CA THR A 261 -9.33 -6.70 28.37
C THR A 261 -10.58 -7.52 28.05
N ARG A 262 -10.39 -8.77 27.62
CA ARG A 262 -11.38 -9.80 27.92
C ARG A 262 -11.22 -10.18 29.39
N GLU A 263 -11.76 -9.35 30.26
CA GLU A 263 -12.02 -9.72 31.65
C GLU A 263 -13.45 -9.26 31.95
N SER A 264 -14.34 -10.23 32.10
CA SER A 264 -15.62 -10.00 32.80
C SER A 264 -15.28 -9.37 34.14
N ASP A 265 -15.66 -8.12 34.33
CA ASP A 265 -15.45 -7.37 35.58
C ASP A 265 -15.99 -8.21 36.76
N PRO A 266 -15.10 -8.78 37.61
CA PRO A 266 -15.52 -9.65 38.70
C PRO A 266 -16.05 -8.86 39.90
N PHE A 267 -16.26 -7.54 39.76
CA PHE A 267 -16.72 -6.66 40.83
C PHE A 267 -18.07 -5.99 40.55
N VAL A 268 -18.84 -6.48 39.56
CA VAL A 268 -20.23 -6.01 39.32
C VAL A 268 -21.22 -6.54 40.37
N GLU A 269 -20.84 -7.52 41.20
CA GLU A 269 -21.60 -7.85 42.41
C GLU A 269 -21.26 -6.86 43.53
N ASP A 270 -22.02 -5.76 43.55
CA ASP A 270 -22.07 -4.84 44.68
C ASP A 270 -22.80 -5.52 45.84
N THR A 271 -22.10 -6.39 46.58
CA THR A 271 -22.55 -6.94 47.86
C THR A 271 -22.16 -6.04 49.03
N HIS A 272 -22.25 -4.72 48.87
CA HIS A 272 -22.07 -3.81 50.01
C HIS A 272 -23.31 -3.82 50.91
N PRO A 273 -23.18 -4.18 52.20
CA PRO A 273 -24.27 -4.00 53.15
C PRO A 273 -24.56 -2.51 53.32
N GLU A 274 -25.84 -2.12 53.20
CA GLU A 274 -26.26 -0.73 53.33
C GLU A 274 -25.78 -0.13 54.67
N GLY A 275 -25.10 1.03 54.61
CA GLY A 275 -24.75 1.83 55.79
C GLY A 275 -23.27 2.07 56.07
N PHE A 276 -22.33 1.80 55.13
CA PHE A 276 -20.90 2.09 55.34
C PHE A 276 -20.32 3.02 54.24
N GLY A 277 -20.33 4.33 54.50
CA GLY A 277 -19.69 5.34 53.65
C GLY A 277 -20.19 6.76 53.97
N PRO A 278 -19.36 7.82 53.83
CA PRO A 278 -19.74 9.17 54.23
C PRO A 278 -20.87 9.70 53.35
N GLU A 279 -21.93 10.20 53.97
CA GLU A 279 -23.16 10.68 53.32
C GLU A 279 -22.89 11.67 52.18
N THR A 280 -22.84 11.15 50.95
CA THR A 280 -22.86 11.96 49.73
C THR A 280 -24.30 12.31 49.40
N LYS A 281 -24.60 13.59 49.62
CA LYS A 281 -25.82 14.34 49.28
C LYS A 281 -26.61 13.75 48.11
N VAL A 282 -27.84 13.36 48.39
CA VAL A 282 -28.88 13.02 47.42
C VAL A 282 -29.18 14.24 46.55
N GLU A 283 -28.86 14.17 45.26
CA GLU A 283 -29.48 15.08 44.28
C GLU A 283 -30.98 14.72 44.17
N PRO A 284 -31.88 15.71 44.24
CA PRO A 284 -33.32 15.43 44.27
C PRO A 284 -33.81 14.93 42.91
N LYS A 285 -34.40 13.73 42.90
CA LYS A 285 -35.11 13.16 41.75
C LYS A 285 -36.25 14.08 41.32
N THR A 286 -36.28 14.45 40.04
CA THR A 286 -37.42 15.08 39.39
C THR A 286 -38.64 14.14 39.48
N PRO A 287 -39.83 14.58 39.92
CA PRO A 287 -40.98 13.70 40.09
C PRO A 287 -41.56 13.27 38.73
N GLU A 288 -41.60 11.96 38.47
CA GLU A 288 -42.45 11.38 37.43
C GLU A 288 -43.92 11.46 37.89
N VAL A 289 -44.76 12.09 37.07
CA VAL A 289 -46.20 12.16 37.27
C VAL A 289 -46.82 10.82 36.86
N PRO A 290 -47.65 10.18 37.70
CA PRO A 290 -48.26 8.90 37.37
C PRO A 290 -49.55 9.11 36.57
N GLU A 291 -49.64 8.52 35.37
CA GLU A 291 -50.92 8.36 34.67
C GLU A 291 -51.42 6.91 34.78
N ALA A 292 -52.69 6.78 35.14
CA ALA A 292 -53.39 5.56 35.55
C ALA A 292 -53.96 4.77 34.35
N PRO A 293 -54.43 3.51 34.55
CA PRO A 293 -54.44 2.47 33.51
C PRO A 293 -55.70 2.39 32.62
N GLU A 294 -55.51 1.68 31.49
CA GLU A 294 -56.40 1.41 30.34
C GLU A 294 -57.83 0.90 30.65
N THR A 295 -58.79 1.15 29.73
CA THR A 295 -59.57 0.07 29.03
C THR A 295 -60.59 0.57 27.97
N LYS A 296 -60.54 -0.08 26.77
CA LYS A 296 -61.61 -0.52 25.83
C LYS A 296 -62.52 0.55 25.16
N GLU A 297 -63.04 0.44 23.92
CA GLU A 297 -63.01 -0.48 22.76
C GLU A 297 -63.60 0.31 21.54
N ALA A 298 -63.43 -0.24 20.32
CA ALA A 298 -63.81 0.20 18.95
C ALA A 298 -65.32 0.59 18.72
N PRO A 299 -65.82 1.04 17.53
CA PRO A 299 -65.33 0.83 16.14
C PRO A 299 -65.52 1.97 15.09
N GLU A 300 -65.08 1.64 13.85
CA GLU A 300 -64.88 2.42 12.63
C GLU A 300 -66.13 2.97 11.88
N THR A 301 -65.81 3.77 10.84
CA THR A 301 -66.55 4.18 9.61
C THR A 301 -67.50 5.39 9.64
N PRO A 302 -67.76 6.10 8.50
CA PRO A 302 -67.12 6.07 7.17
C PRO A 302 -66.80 7.45 6.52
N GLU A 303 -66.03 7.41 5.43
CA GLU A 303 -65.75 8.51 4.48
C GLU A 303 -67.01 9.04 3.76
N THR A 304 -66.99 10.32 3.35
CA THR A 304 -67.86 10.89 2.30
C THR A 304 -67.25 12.22 1.79
N PRO A 305 -67.58 12.74 0.60
CA PRO A 305 -66.84 12.51 -0.66
C PRO A 305 -66.37 13.81 -1.36
N GLU A 306 -65.53 13.65 -2.39
CA GLU A 306 -65.13 14.69 -3.37
C GLU A 306 -66.29 15.28 -4.18
N ALA A 307 -66.15 16.57 -4.54
CA ALA A 307 -66.83 17.24 -5.66
C ALA A 307 -66.10 18.58 -5.99
N PRO A 308 -66.28 19.20 -7.17
CA PRO A 308 -65.78 18.74 -8.48
C PRO A 308 -65.00 19.83 -9.25
N GLU A 309 -64.35 19.40 -10.35
CA GLU A 309 -63.61 20.20 -11.33
C GLU A 309 -64.42 21.33 -12.01
N ALA A 310 -63.72 22.39 -12.43
CA ALA A 310 -64.20 23.50 -13.26
C ALA A 310 -63.07 23.96 -14.23
N PRO A 311 -63.35 24.58 -15.40
CA PRO A 311 -62.99 24.01 -16.70
C PRO A 311 -61.89 24.74 -17.47
N LYS A 312 -61.43 24.05 -18.53
CA LYS A 312 -60.50 24.46 -19.60
C LYS A 312 -60.87 25.79 -20.26
N ASP A 313 -59.89 26.67 -20.43
CA ASP A 313 -59.96 27.83 -21.32
C ASP A 313 -59.14 27.56 -22.60
N ASN A 314 -59.81 27.70 -23.73
CA ASN A 314 -59.30 27.60 -25.09
C ASN A 314 -59.10 29.04 -25.59
N ASN A 315 -57.89 29.41 -26.02
CA ASN A 315 -57.71 30.56 -26.92
C ASN A 315 -56.40 30.46 -27.73
N GLU A 316 -56.54 29.97 -28.97
CA GLU A 316 -55.90 30.55 -30.18
C GLU A 316 -56.94 31.53 -30.80
N PRO A 317 -56.65 32.44 -31.78
CA PRO A 317 -55.57 32.41 -32.78
C PRO A 317 -54.95 33.77 -33.21
N LYS A 318 -53.74 33.75 -33.80
CA LYS A 318 -53.37 34.29 -35.13
C LYS A 318 -51.84 34.36 -35.31
#